data_AF-A0AAW1PEV9-F1
#
_entry.id   AF-A0AAW1PEV9-F1
#
_cell.length_a   1.000
_cell.length_b   1.000
_cell.length_c   1.000
_cell.angle_alpha   90.00
_cell.angle_beta   90.00
_cell.angle_gamma   90.00
#
_symmetry.space_group_name_H-M   'P 1'
#
loop_
_entity.id
_entity.type
_entity.pdbx_description
1 polymer ?
#
loop_
_entity_poly.entity_id
_entity_poly.type
_entity_poly.pdbx_seq_one_letter_code
_entity_poly.pdbx_strand_id
1 'polypeptide(L)'
;MDEEVAIEIEALQYTVGDSLQVLTEQPLTVAIDIHPYTADDVQKQFVQAKLVISLNPGYPAEVPQIQLQDVKGLTDARLAQLQRTLESEAASLAGEMMLGHLCEVAKETLTSMNQPDGACIFCMECLVASADEEAKLTRLPCYHCFHFRCFARWWRWEQQHLAAKRARMQQEFGAAAQFRLPKAGLVPDADGIFTIACPSCRLEVLPQDLAHVQHRLAACDAHDMHAEEDHSVRLAAEEMNRLRLMQRQQAAIFERQRQRGGIVSEHLRDLDTELHPEQVRFHRRMAAAAADAQQRLSESCECETSQVEEDTFVHHQGLYDRRSTIQHWQLRDLISCGDKEDEVFCVHHNRTMRYNTSLQRATVEQELAFAPTSMTVGHGYIAAGGQSSQLDVRHLETGECVFKGHVGGSVNNALHFGRDQAGELLLFICNNDDTVKVFSPAKEDLVASIQCPVPINYAALSPDGRHLVCVGDSFHTYVYTATPSGFACSGTFAEAKDAGMSCGWNAAGTCFAAGSQDGRLNVWEHRSGKVVAQFKTKGACRGVKFSGGSVDLLAFTEHESVCHVVDARSYSSRQTIRCAPGPQDYHISGLAFSPSSQRLYVGMEDLGIARYDVDVLGRSSFPCGQLL
;
A
#
# COMPACT_ATOMS: atom_id res chain seq x y z
N MET A 1 32.03 33.05 17.86
CA MET A 1 32.02 32.98 16.39
C MET A 1 33.25 33.72 15.93
N ASP A 2 34.10 33.07 15.14
CA ASP A 2 35.29 33.72 14.58
C ASP A 2 34.86 34.90 13.70
N GLU A 3 35.59 36.01 13.74
CA GLU A 3 35.21 37.26 13.04
C GLU A 3 35.13 37.04 11.52
N GLU A 4 35.98 36.16 10.99
CA GLU A 4 36.00 35.76 9.58
C GLU A 4 34.75 34.96 9.16
N VAL A 5 34.24 34.09 10.02
CA VAL A 5 33.02 33.30 9.77
C VAL A 5 31.78 34.21 9.75
N ALA A 6 31.76 35.24 10.59
CA ALA A 6 30.69 36.23 10.59
C ALA A 6 30.62 36.99 9.25
N ILE A 7 31.79 37.38 8.72
CA ILE A 7 31.90 38.09 7.44
C ILE A 7 31.44 37.22 6.28
N GLU A 8 31.79 35.92 6.27
CA GLU A 8 31.34 35.00 5.22
C GLU A 8 29.82 34.81 5.22
N ILE A 9 29.19 34.70 6.41
CA ILE A 9 27.73 34.61 6.51
C ILE A 9 27.08 35.90 6.03
N GLU A 10 27.63 37.07 6.37
CA GLU A 10 27.12 38.36 5.91
C GLU A 10 27.21 38.48 4.38
N ALA A 11 28.33 38.03 3.79
CA ALA A 11 28.49 37.98 2.34
C ALA A 11 27.48 37.02 1.69
N LEU A 12 27.28 35.82 2.27
CA LEU A 12 26.30 34.85 1.80
C LEU A 12 24.88 35.41 1.87
N GLN A 13 24.52 36.08 2.98
CA GLN A 13 23.23 36.74 3.18
C GLN A 13 22.94 37.78 2.09
N TYR A 14 23.97 38.49 1.62
CA TYR A 14 23.85 39.43 0.50
C TYR A 14 23.59 38.72 -0.84
N THR A 15 24.16 37.54 -1.06
CA THR A 15 24.03 36.77 -2.30
C THR A 15 22.70 36.02 -2.41
N VAL A 16 22.23 35.39 -1.33
CA VAL A 16 21.04 34.51 -1.38
C VAL A 16 19.78 35.11 -0.74
N GLY A 17 19.92 36.27 -0.08
CA GLY A 17 18.80 37.01 0.50
C GLY A 17 18.00 36.17 1.49
N ASP A 18 16.67 36.24 1.39
CA ASP A 18 15.72 35.57 2.29
C ASP A 18 15.80 34.03 2.24
N SER A 19 16.57 33.47 1.31
CA SER A 19 16.79 32.02 1.21
C SER A 19 17.71 31.49 2.32
N LEU A 20 18.53 32.35 2.96
CA LEU A 20 19.42 31.98 4.06
C LEU A 20 18.70 32.01 5.40
N GLN A 21 18.83 30.93 6.17
CA GLN A 21 18.30 30.79 7.52
C GLN A 21 19.41 30.29 8.45
N VAL A 22 19.66 30.99 9.55
CA VAL A 22 20.53 30.49 10.63
C VAL A 22 19.68 29.63 11.56
N LEU A 23 19.95 28.32 11.61
CA LEU A 23 19.17 27.35 12.40
C LEU A 23 19.65 27.28 13.85
N THR A 24 20.96 27.26 14.06
CA THR A 24 21.58 27.22 15.39
C THR A 24 22.83 28.08 15.37
N GLU A 25 23.11 28.76 16.48
CA GLU A 25 24.33 29.58 16.61
C GLU A 25 25.55 28.76 17.09
N GLN A 26 25.33 27.65 17.83
CA GLN A 26 26.39 26.77 18.34
C GLN A 26 25.95 25.30 18.42
N PRO A 27 26.53 24.38 17.61
CA PRO A 27 27.38 24.68 16.45
C PRO A 27 26.61 25.53 15.43
N LEU A 28 27.32 26.41 14.73
CA LEU A 28 26.69 27.31 13.76
C LEU A 28 26.17 26.48 12.58
N THR A 29 24.87 26.49 12.36
CA THR A 29 24.22 25.77 11.26
C THR A 29 23.40 26.72 10.43
N VAL A 30 23.66 26.75 9.13
CA VAL A 30 22.92 27.54 8.15
C VAL A 30 22.13 26.63 7.21
N ALA A 31 20.97 27.08 6.77
CA ALA A 31 20.14 26.42 5.78
C ALA A 31 19.84 27.40 4.64
N ILE A 32 19.96 26.93 3.41
CA ILE A 32 19.83 27.74 2.20
C ILE A 32 18.84 27.06 1.26
N ASP A 33 17.77 27.74 0.88
CA ASP A 33 16.86 27.26 -0.16
C ASP A 33 17.52 27.42 -1.55
N ILE A 34 17.77 26.31 -2.24
CA ILE A 34 18.46 26.26 -3.54
C ILE A 34 17.46 25.92 -4.64
N HIS A 35 17.42 26.80 -5.64
CA HIS A 35 16.61 26.66 -6.85
C HIS A 35 17.51 26.70 -8.10
N PRO A 36 17.13 25.99 -9.18
CA PRO A 36 17.86 26.04 -10.45
C PRO A 36 17.72 27.42 -11.11
N TYR A 37 18.69 27.78 -11.96
CA TYR A 37 18.65 29.01 -12.75
C TYR A 37 17.56 28.93 -13.82
N THR A 38 16.41 29.54 -13.54
CA THR A 38 15.26 29.59 -14.45
C THR A 38 14.84 31.01 -14.83
N ALA A 39 15.73 32.00 -14.65
CA ALA A 39 15.40 33.43 -14.81
C ALA A 39 14.15 33.84 -14.02
N ASP A 40 14.05 33.35 -12.79
CA ASP A 40 12.95 33.53 -11.84
C ASP A 40 11.58 32.99 -12.31
N ASP A 41 11.57 32.17 -13.36
CA ASP A 41 10.37 31.46 -13.81
C ASP A 41 10.16 30.20 -12.94
N VAL A 42 9.28 30.33 -11.95
CA VAL A 42 8.91 29.24 -11.02
C VAL A 42 8.27 28.06 -11.76
N GLN A 43 7.62 28.27 -12.91
CA GLN A 43 6.98 27.17 -13.65
C GLN A 43 8.01 26.25 -14.30
N LYS A 44 9.22 26.75 -14.56
CA LYS A 44 10.35 25.99 -15.11
C LYS A 44 11.24 25.33 -14.05
N GLN A 45 10.93 25.50 -12.76
CA GLN A 45 11.68 24.86 -11.67
C GLN A 45 11.11 23.47 -11.40
N PHE A 46 11.78 22.43 -11.89
CA PHE A 46 11.40 21.03 -11.72
C PHE A 46 12.09 20.35 -10.53
N VAL A 47 13.11 20.98 -9.97
CA VAL A 47 13.88 20.46 -8.83
C VAL A 47 14.09 21.55 -7.79
N GLN A 48 14.22 21.17 -6.51
CA GLN A 48 14.65 22.04 -5.43
C GLN A 48 15.37 21.23 -4.34
N ALA A 49 16.21 21.91 -3.55
CA ALA A 49 16.82 21.34 -2.35
C ALA A 49 17.10 22.43 -1.33
N LYS A 50 17.07 22.07 -0.04
CA LYS A 50 17.57 22.91 1.06
C LYS A 50 18.97 22.43 1.45
N LEU A 51 19.97 23.26 1.20
CA LEU A 51 21.37 23.00 1.57
C LEU A 51 21.59 23.40 3.02
N VAL A 52 21.87 22.42 3.89
CA VAL A 52 22.14 22.63 5.31
C VAL A 52 23.62 22.38 5.58
N ILE A 53 24.31 23.39 6.11
CA ILE A 53 25.74 23.33 6.41
C ILE A 53 25.94 23.62 7.89
N SER A 54 26.51 22.65 8.61
CA SER A 54 26.89 22.78 10.01
C SER A 54 28.40 22.95 10.13
N LEU A 55 28.83 24.09 10.66
CA LEU A 55 30.24 24.40 10.88
C LEU A 55 30.75 23.71 12.15
N ASN A 56 31.77 22.89 11.99
CA ASN A 56 32.56 22.33 13.09
C ASN A 56 33.52 23.39 13.66
N PRO A 57 34.02 23.20 14.91
CA PRO A 57 34.95 24.14 15.53
C PRO A 57 36.27 24.35 14.76
N GLY A 58 36.64 23.42 13.87
CA GLY A 58 37.83 23.48 13.03
C GLY A 58 37.65 24.17 11.67
N TYR A 59 36.44 24.65 11.34
CA TYR A 59 36.19 25.36 10.09
C TYR A 59 36.97 26.70 10.03
N PRO A 60 37.60 27.08 8.89
CA PRO A 60 37.56 26.41 7.58
C PRO A 60 38.61 25.32 7.34
N ALA A 61 39.53 25.08 8.28
CA ALA A 61 40.59 24.07 8.12
C ALA A 61 40.04 22.63 8.05
N GLU A 62 38.95 22.37 8.77
CA GLU A 62 38.17 21.15 8.67
C GLU A 62 36.90 21.39 7.84
N VAL A 63 36.55 20.40 7.01
CA VAL A 63 35.37 20.45 6.13
C VAL A 63 34.10 20.48 6.98
N PRO A 64 33.12 21.36 6.68
CA PRO A 64 31.87 21.40 7.43
C PRO A 64 30.99 20.20 7.11
N GLN A 65 30.01 19.91 7.96
CA GLN A 65 29.04 18.87 7.68
C GLN A 65 27.97 19.39 6.71
N ILE A 66 27.82 18.72 5.57
CA ILE A 66 26.88 19.11 4.50
C ILE A 66 25.72 18.12 4.45
N GLN A 67 24.50 18.63 4.45
CA GLN A 67 23.28 17.85 4.31
C GLN A 67 22.32 18.50 3.32
N LEU A 68 21.58 17.68 2.58
CA LEU A 68 20.49 18.13 1.73
C LEU A 68 19.15 17.72 2.35
N GLN A 69 18.27 18.70 2.57
CA GLN A 69 16.95 18.54 3.16
C GLN A 69 15.86 19.08 2.22
N ASP A 70 14.59 18.77 2.51
CA ASP A 70 13.40 19.18 1.72
C ASP A 70 13.58 19.10 0.19
N VAL A 71 14.27 18.04 -0.24
CA VAL A 71 14.61 17.79 -1.64
C VAL A 71 13.35 17.38 -2.39
N LYS A 72 13.08 18.03 -3.52
CA LYS A 72 11.92 17.71 -4.37
C LYS A 72 12.35 17.64 -5.82
N GLY A 73 11.75 16.70 -6.56
CA GLY A 73 12.01 16.52 -8.00
C GLY A 73 13.32 15.79 -8.36
N LEU A 74 14.14 15.39 -7.38
CA LEU A 74 15.34 14.59 -7.61
C LEU A 74 15.10 13.11 -7.28
N THR A 75 15.66 12.23 -8.10
CA THR A 75 15.79 10.80 -7.77
C THR A 75 16.92 10.58 -6.77
N ASP A 76 16.92 9.45 -6.07
CA ASP A 76 17.98 9.08 -5.12
C ASP A 76 19.37 9.10 -5.78
N ALA A 77 19.46 8.72 -7.05
CA ALA A 77 20.71 8.74 -7.81
C ALA A 77 21.22 10.18 -8.06
N ARG A 78 20.33 11.10 -8.47
CA ARG A 78 20.67 12.52 -8.68
C ARG A 78 20.95 13.24 -7.36
N LEU A 79 20.21 12.93 -6.31
CA LEU A 79 20.46 13.43 -4.96
C LEU A 79 21.84 12.99 -4.46
N ALA A 80 22.17 11.70 -4.60
CA ALA A 80 23.48 11.19 -4.24
C ALA A 80 24.60 11.79 -5.11
N GLN A 81 24.33 12.12 -6.38
CA GLN A 81 25.28 12.85 -7.22
C GLN A 81 25.50 14.27 -6.70
N LEU A 82 24.44 15.02 -6.39
CA LEU A 82 24.54 16.38 -5.82
C LEU A 82 25.32 16.37 -4.50
N GLN A 83 25.00 15.43 -3.59
CA GLN A 83 25.72 15.27 -2.32
C GLN A 83 27.21 15.01 -2.54
N ARG A 84 27.57 14.06 -3.43
CA ARG A 84 28.98 13.76 -3.74
C ARG A 84 29.73 14.94 -4.35
N THR A 85 29.08 15.71 -5.23
CA THR A 85 29.68 16.92 -5.81
C THR A 85 29.99 17.94 -4.72
N LEU A 86 29.04 18.21 -3.82
CA LEU A 86 29.24 19.15 -2.73
C LEU A 86 30.33 18.70 -1.75
N GLU A 87 30.35 17.42 -1.37
CA GLU A 87 31.39 16.87 -0.50
C GLU A 87 32.78 16.92 -1.15
N SER A 88 32.87 16.67 -2.46
CA SER A 88 34.12 16.76 -3.22
C SER A 88 34.65 18.18 -3.31
N GLU A 89 33.78 19.16 -3.57
CA GLU A 89 34.14 20.59 -3.61
C GLU A 89 34.50 21.13 -2.22
N ALA A 90 33.83 20.66 -1.17
CA ALA A 90 34.18 21.05 0.19
C ALA A 90 35.55 20.47 0.61
N ALA A 91 35.87 19.25 0.18
CA ALA A 91 37.18 18.64 0.44
C ALA A 91 38.32 19.31 -0.34
N SER A 92 38.08 19.82 -1.54
CA SER A 92 39.09 20.54 -2.33
C SER A 92 39.40 21.93 -1.77
N LEU A 93 38.46 22.52 -1.03
CA LEU A 93 38.56 23.83 -0.39
C LEU A 93 38.94 23.77 1.09
N ALA A 94 39.35 22.61 1.62
CA ALA A 94 39.76 22.49 3.02
C ALA A 94 40.89 23.50 3.35
N GLY A 95 40.65 24.38 4.32
CA GLY A 95 41.53 25.51 4.66
C GLY A 95 41.06 26.87 4.13
N GLU A 96 40.03 26.92 3.28
CA GLU A 96 39.45 28.13 2.70
C GLU A 96 37.96 28.29 3.06
N MET A 97 37.48 29.54 3.07
CA MET A 97 36.07 29.86 3.28
C MET A 97 35.26 29.43 2.05
N MET A 98 34.25 28.57 2.23
CA MET A 98 33.63 27.82 1.14
C MET A 98 32.09 27.91 1.06
N LEU A 99 31.40 28.57 1.98
CA LEU A 99 29.93 28.58 2.03
C LEU A 99 29.30 29.15 0.75
N GLY A 100 29.84 30.26 0.25
CA GLY A 100 29.38 30.88 -1.00
C GLY A 100 29.60 29.98 -2.21
N HIS A 101 30.77 29.35 -2.30
CA HIS A 101 31.10 28.44 -3.39
C HIS A 101 30.21 27.20 -3.39
N LEU A 102 29.99 26.58 -2.23
CA LEU A 102 29.11 25.41 -2.08
C LEU A 102 27.67 25.74 -2.49
N CYS A 103 27.18 26.94 -2.14
CA CYS A 103 25.87 27.40 -2.59
C CYS A 103 25.82 27.53 -4.13
N GLU A 104 26.85 28.08 -4.76
CA GLU A 104 26.90 28.26 -6.21
C GLU A 104 26.95 26.91 -6.93
N VAL A 105 27.84 26.02 -6.50
CA VAL A 105 27.94 24.63 -7.02
C VAL A 105 26.60 23.91 -6.90
N ALA A 106 25.89 24.06 -5.77
CA ALA A 106 24.57 23.46 -5.59
C ALA A 106 23.57 23.99 -6.63
N LYS A 107 23.54 25.30 -6.87
CA LYS A 107 22.66 25.94 -7.87
C LYS A 107 22.99 25.49 -9.29
N GLU A 108 24.26 25.50 -9.68
CA GLU A 108 24.70 25.04 -11.01
C GLU A 108 24.35 23.57 -11.24
N THR A 109 24.61 22.73 -10.23
CA THR A 109 24.31 21.30 -10.30
C THR A 109 22.80 21.06 -10.43
N LEU A 110 21.96 21.72 -9.61
CA LEU A 110 20.50 21.64 -9.76
C LEU A 110 20.03 22.14 -11.12
N THR A 111 20.63 23.19 -11.65
CA THR A 111 20.31 23.73 -12.98
C THR A 111 20.56 22.69 -14.07
N SER A 112 21.69 21.98 -14.01
CA SER A 112 21.99 20.89 -14.95
C SER A 112 21.03 19.70 -14.83
N MET A 113 20.42 19.52 -13.66
CA MET A 113 19.48 18.45 -13.35
C MET A 113 18.01 18.88 -13.45
N ASN A 114 17.72 20.10 -13.89
CA ASN A 114 16.39 20.72 -13.88
C ASN A 114 15.48 20.19 -15.01
N GLN A 115 15.28 18.89 -15.02
CA GLN A 115 14.39 18.18 -15.92
C GLN A 115 13.60 17.13 -15.11
N PRO A 116 12.29 17.00 -15.37
CA PRO A 116 11.48 15.99 -14.71
C PRO A 116 11.99 14.59 -15.08
N ASP A 117 12.13 13.73 -14.08
CA ASP A 117 12.64 12.37 -14.23
C ASP A 117 11.51 11.35 -14.08
N GLY A 118 11.64 10.21 -14.76
CA GLY A 118 10.69 9.11 -14.73
C GLY A 118 9.59 9.15 -15.77
N ALA A 119 8.58 8.30 -15.56
CA ALA A 119 7.45 8.12 -16.46
C ALA A 119 6.20 8.80 -15.92
N CYS A 120 5.35 9.30 -16.82
CA CYS A 120 4.03 9.78 -16.46
C CYS A 120 3.19 8.61 -15.96
N ILE A 121 2.68 8.68 -14.72
CA ILE A 121 1.94 7.57 -14.11
C ILE A 121 0.67 7.17 -14.86
N PHE A 122 0.15 8.06 -15.72
CA PHE A 122 -1.11 7.84 -16.44
C PHE A 122 -0.92 7.08 -17.75
N CYS A 123 0.14 7.37 -18.51
CA CYS A 123 0.41 6.69 -19.78
C CYS A 123 1.63 5.78 -19.74
N MET A 124 2.41 5.82 -18.66
CA MET A 124 3.68 5.10 -18.48
C MET A 124 4.77 5.48 -19.48
N GLU A 125 4.58 6.54 -20.27
CA GLU A 125 5.59 7.09 -21.17
C GLU A 125 6.52 8.06 -20.43
N CYS A 126 7.76 8.19 -20.91
CA CYS A 126 8.79 9.04 -20.34
C CYS A 126 8.35 10.52 -20.33
N LEU A 127 8.58 11.25 -19.24
CA LEU A 127 8.19 12.65 -19.11
C LEU A 127 9.03 13.60 -19.99
N VAL A 128 10.18 13.15 -20.50
CA VAL A 128 11.03 13.94 -21.38
C VAL A 128 11.56 13.08 -22.52
N ALA A 129 11.36 13.55 -23.76
CA ALA A 129 12.02 13.05 -24.98
C ALA A 129 12.70 14.17 -25.79
N SER A 130 12.34 15.45 -25.57
CA SER A 130 12.96 16.64 -26.18
C SER A 130 12.54 17.94 -25.47
N ALA A 131 13.25 19.04 -25.70
CA ALA A 131 12.98 20.35 -25.09
C ALA A 131 11.59 20.96 -25.45
N ASP A 132 11.01 20.56 -26.60
CA ASP A 132 9.67 21.01 -27.02
C ASP A 132 8.53 20.34 -26.22
N GLU A 133 8.81 19.23 -25.52
CA GLU A 133 7.82 18.48 -24.73
C GLU A 133 7.68 19.02 -23.29
N GLU A 134 8.63 19.84 -22.80
CA GLU A 134 8.53 20.48 -21.47
C GLU A 134 7.29 21.36 -21.34
N ALA A 135 6.96 22.07 -22.42
CA ALA A 135 5.74 22.87 -22.52
C ALA A 135 4.46 22.02 -22.43
N LYS A 136 4.55 20.69 -22.57
CA LYS A 136 3.43 19.74 -22.47
C LYS A 136 3.37 19.04 -21.12
N LEU A 137 4.08 19.52 -20.11
CA LEU A 137 4.03 18.97 -18.76
C LEU A 137 3.15 19.80 -17.82
N THR A 138 2.62 19.13 -16.80
CA THR A 138 1.99 19.72 -15.63
C THR A 138 2.81 19.31 -14.41
N ARG A 139 3.26 20.30 -13.65
CA ARG A 139 3.93 20.10 -12.36
C ARG A 139 3.01 20.55 -11.24
N LEU A 140 2.87 19.72 -10.22
CA LEU A 140 2.12 20.06 -9.01
C LEU A 140 3.04 20.68 -7.94
N PRO A 141 2.51 21.32 -6.87
CA PRO A 141 3.32 21.90 -5.80
C PRO A 141 4.26 20.91 -5.10
N CYS A 142 3.91 19.62 -5.13
CA CYS A 142 4.76 18.53 -4.65
C CYS A 142 5.89 18.13 -5.63
N TYR A 143 6.11 18.89 -6.71
CA TYR A 143 7.09 18.64 -7.78
C TYR A 143 6.88 17.38 -8.62
N HIS A 144 5.81 16.62 -8.39
CA HIS A 144 5.42 15.55 -9.31
C HIS A 144 4.96 16.13 -10.65
N CYS A 145 5.47 15.52 -11.71
CA CYS A 145 5.23 15.95 -13.08
C CYS A 145 4.45 14.90 -13.86
N PHE A 146 3.61 15.37 -14.78
CA PHE A 146 2.74 14.55 -15.61
C PHE A 146 2.66 15.16 -17.01
N HIS A 147 2.40 14.35 -18.04
CA HIS A 147 1.95 14.91 -19.30
C HIS A 147 0.65 15.69 -19.09
N PHE A 148 0.61 16.93 -19.58
CA PHE A 148 -0.51 17.86 -19.43
C PHE A 148 -1.82 17.23 -19.89
N ARG A 149 -1.84 16.58 -21.07
CA ARG A 149 -3.05 15.93 -21.59
C ARG A 149 -3.53 14.80 -20.68
N CYS A 150 -2.60 14.00 -20.15
CA CYS A 150 -2.93 12.90 -19.22
C CYS A 150 -3.50 13.43 -17.91
N PHE A 151 -2.80 14.40 -17.30
CA PHE A 151 -3.25 15.02 -16.07
C PHE A 151 -4.57 15.75 -16.24
N ALA A 152 -4.75 16.51 -17.32
CA ALA A 152 -5.98 17.24 -17.59
C ALA A 152 -7.20 16.31 -17.76
N ARG A 153 -7.03 15.18 -18.46
CA ARG A 153 -8.09 14.16 -18.60
C ARG A 153 -8.49 13.59 -17.25
N TRP A 154 -7.49 13.15 -16.46
CA TRP A 154 -7.73 12.66 -15.11
C TRP A 154 -8.37 13.71 -14.22
N TRP A 155 -7.88 14.95 -14.27
CA TRP A 155 -8.36 16.05 -13.45
C TRP A 155 -9.83 16.39 -13.76
N ARG A 156 -10.22 16.45 -15.04
CA ARG A 156 -11.64 16.61 -15.44
C ARG A 156 -12.51 15.50 -14.86
N TRP A 157 -12.08 14.25 -14.96
CA TRP A 157 -12.79 13.11 -14.39
C TRP A 157 -12.90 13.20 -12.87
N GLU A 158 -11.83 13.54 -12.17
CA GLU A 158 -11.80 13.65 -10.71
C GLU A 158 -12.75 14.77 -10.22
N GLN A 159 -12.76 15.92 -10.89
CA GLN A 159 -13.68 17.01 -10.57
C GLN A 159 -15.15 16.59 -10.74
N GLN A 160 -15.48 15.86 -11.82
CA GLN A 160 -16.81 15.31 -12.04
C GLN A 160 -17.20 14.27 -10.98
N HIS A 161 -16.26 13.38 -10.64
CA HIS A 161 -16.44 12.34 -9.64
C HIS A 161 -16.70 12.94 -8.24
N LEU A 162 -15.92 13.95 -7.83
CA LEU A 162 -16.12 14.68 -6.58
C LEU A 162 -17.46 15.43 -6.55
N ALA A 163 -17.85 16.05 -7.68
CA ALA A 163 -19.16 16.69 -7.80
C ALA A 163 -20.32 15.69 -7.66
N ALA A 164 -20.22 14.52 -8.30
CA ALA A 164 -21.22 13.46 -8.18
C ALA A 164 -21.30 12.90 -6.76
N LYS A 165 -20.15 12.67 -6.11
CA LYS A 165 -20.07 12.22 -4.71
C LYS A 165 -20.71 13.24 -3.76
N ARG A 166 -20.45 14.54 -3.97
CA ARG A 166 -21.12 15.62 -3.23
C ARG A 166 -22.63 15.57 -3.42
N ALA A 167 -23.11 15.47 -4.66
CA ALA A 167 -24.55 15.43 -4.95
C ALA A 167 -25.24 14.23 -4.27
N ARG A 168 -24.60 13.05 -4.29
CA ARG A 168 -25.08 11.84 -3.60
C ARG A 168 -25.20 12.06 -2.09
N MET A 169 -24.16 12.60 -1.45
CA MET A 169 -24.19 12.93 -0.01
C MET A 169 -25.24 13.99 0.34
N GLN A 170 -25.49 14.95 -0.54
CA GLN A 170 -26.56 15.92 -0.35
C GLN A 170 -27.95 15.28 -0.40
N GLN A 171 -28.18 14.33 -1.32
CA GLN A 171 -29.43 13.59 -1.39
C GLN A 171 -29.63 12.68 -0.17
N GLU A 172 -28.59 12.00 0.27
CA GLU A 172 -28.63 11.06 1.38
C GLU A 172 -28.88 11.75 2.73
N PHE A 173 -28.15 12.84 3.01
CA PHE A 173 -28.16 13.48 4.34
C PHE A 173 -29.01 14.75 4.41
N GLY A 174 -29.55 15.24 3.29
CA GLY A 174 -30.38 16.44 3.23
C GLY A 174 -29.75 17.64 3.95
N ALA A 175 -30.47 18.22 4.91
CA ALA A 175 -29.99 19.36 5.71
C ALA A 175 -28.72 19.05 6.53
N ALA A 176 -28.48 17.78 6.91
CA ALA A 176 -27.29 17.38 7.66
C ALA A 176 -26.03 17.33 6.78
N ALA A 177 -26.17 17.33 5.44
CA ALA A 177 -25.03 17.30 4.52
C ALA A 177 -24.10 18.50 4.72
N GLN A 178 -24.63 19.67 5.11
CA GLN A 178 -23.85 20.90 5.30
C GLN A 178 -22.71 20.75 6.33
N PHE A 179 -22.87 19.86 7.32
CA PHE A 179 -21.84 19.59 8.34
C PHE A 179 -20.89 18.45 7.97
N ARG A 180 -21.29 17.60 7.03
CA ARG A 180 -20.54 16.39 6.62
C ARG A 180 -19.66 16.64 5.40
N LEU A 181 -20.11 17.44 4.44
CA LEU A 181 -19.36 17.76 3.21
C LEU A 181 -17.97 18.37 3.47
N PRO A 182 -17.78 19.30 4.43
CA PRO A 182 -16.45 19.83 4.75
C PRO A 182 -15.52 18.75 5.32
N LYS A 183 -16.04 17.86 6.16
CA LYS A 183 -15.26 16.76 6.74
C LYS A 183 -14.81 15.73 5.71
N ALA A 184 -15.58 15.59 4.63
CA ALA A 184 -15.29 14.69 3.51
C ALA A 184 -14.43 15.34 2.42
N GLY A 185 -13.99 16.59 2.58
CA GLY A 185 -13.23 17.33 1.56
C GLY A 185 -14.05 17.72 0.32
N LEU A 186 -15.38 17.65 0.39
CA LEU A 186 -16.28 17.87 -0.75
C LEU A 186 -16.80 19.31 -0.80
N VAL A 187 -15.94 20.27 -0.51
CA VAL A 187 -16.26 21.71 -0.58
C VAL A 187 -15.50 22.30 -1.76
N PRO A 188 -16.20 22.64 -2.86
CA PRO A 188 -15.55 23.33 -3.95
C PRO A 188 -15.28 24.79 -3.58
N ASP A 189 -14.37 25.43 -4.30
CA ASP A 189 -14.15 26.86 -4.24
C ASP A 189 -15.28 27.65 -4.94
N ALA A 190 -15.05 28.96 -5.11
CA ALA A 190 -16.01 29.86 -5.76
C ALA A 190 -16.28 29.51 -7.23
N ASP A 191 -15.31 28.88 -7.91
CA ASP A 191 -15.40 28.48 -9.31
C ASP A 191 -15.91 27.04 -9.49
N GLY A 192 -16.29 26.37 -8.39
CA GLY A 192 -16.81 25.00 -8.42
C GLY A 192 -15.72 23.93 -8.45
N ILE A 193 -14.46 24.29 -8.18
CA ILE A 193 -13.31 23.40 -8.26
C ILE A 193 -13.04 22.80 -6.88
N PHE A 194 -12.91 21.48 -6.84
CA PHE A 194 -12.57 20.75 -5.64
C PHE A 194 -11.06 20.68 -5.45
N THR A 195 -10.63 20.71 -4.19
CA THR A 195 -9.27 20.32 -3.79
C THR A 195 -9.08 18.86 -4.16
N ILE A 196 -7.93 18.53 -4.75
CA ILE A 196 -7.58 17.17 -5.16
C ILE A 196 -6.34 16.70 -4.44
N ALA A 197 -6.12 15.39 -4.40
CA ALA A 197 -4.85 14.82 -3.97
C ALA A 197 -3.94 14.61 -5.18
N CYS A 198 -2.65 14.93 -5.05
CA CYS A 198 -1.65 14.58 -6.05
C CYS A 198 -1.75 13.07 -6.40
N PRO A 199 -1.84 12.69 -7.68
CA PRO A 199 -1.93 11.29 -8.09
C PRO A 199 -0.78 10.40 -7.61
N SER A 200 0.42 10.98 -7.42
CA SER A 200 1.63 10.24 -7.00
C SER A 200 1.83 10.22 -5.49
N CYS A 201 1.84 11.37 -4.81
CA CYS A 201 2.18 11.46 -3.39
C CYS A 201 1.00 11.79 -2.46
N ARG A 202 -0.20 11.96 -3.02
CA ARG A 202 -1.44 12.29 -2.30
C ARG A 202 -1.42 13.58 -1.48
N LEU A 203 -0.40 14.44 -1.66
CA LEU A 203 -0.40 15.78 -1.07
C LEU A 203 -1.60 16.55 -1.62
N GLU A 204 -2.31 17.24 -0.75
CA GLU A 204 -3.42 18.12 -1.17
C GLU A 204 -2.91 19.19 -2.13
N VAL A 205 -3.67 19.39 -3.20
CA VAL A 205 -3.42 20.40 -4.22
C VAL A 205 -4.65 21.28 -4.27
N LEU A 206 -4.44 22.55 -3.93
CA LEU A 206 -5.52 23.52 -3.85
C LEU A 206 -5.91 24.00 -5.26
N PRO A 207 -7.16 24.46 -5.46
CA PRO A 207 -7.59 24.97 -6.76
C PRO A 207 -6.68 26.06 -7.34
N GLN A 208 -6.18 26.96 -6.49
CA GLN A 208 -5.23 28.02 -6.87
C GLN A 208 -3.94 27.49 -7.49
N ASP A 209 -3.47 26.32 -7.05
CA ASP A 209 -2.26 25.69 -7.57
C ASP A 209 -2.47 25.12 -8.99
N LEU A 210 -3.73 24.95 -9.40
CA LEU A 210 -4.15 24.38 -10.67
C LEU A 210 -4.61 25.44 -11.67
N ALA A 211 -4.54 26.73 -11.33
CA ALA A 211 -4.95 27.82 -12.22
C ALA A 211 -4.23 27.75 -13.59
N HIS A 212 -2.97 27.34 -13.61
CA HIS A 212 -2.19 27.13 -14.84
C HIS A 212 -2.74 26.00 -15.72
N VAL A 213 -3.28 24.93 -15.11
CA VAL A 213 -3.93 23.82 -15.83
C VAL A 213 -5.23 24.31 -16.45
N GLN A 214 -6.02 25.08 -15.71
CA GLN A 214 -7.27 25.66 -16.18
C GLN A 214 -7.08 26.59 -17.37
N HIS A 215 -6.13 27.52 -17.25
CA HIS A 215 -5.82 28.47 -18.32
C HIS A 215 -5.41 27.74 -19.60
N ARG A 216 -4.58 26.69 -19.48
CA ARG A 216 -4.16 25.88 -20.62
C ARG A 216 -5.30 25.05 -21.22
N LEU A 217 -6.19 24.51 -20.40
CA LEU A 217 -7.35 23.77 -20.89
C LEU A 217 -8.30 24.68 -21.68
N ALA A 218 -8.57 25.89 -21.16
CA ALA A 218 -9.37 26.88 -21.87
C ALA A 218 -8.73 27.29 -23.22
N ALA A 219 -7.40 27.37 -23.29
CA ALA A 219 -6.69 27.66 -24.53
C ALA A 219 -6.74 26.49 -25.53
N CYS A 220 -6.66 25.23 -25.07
CA CYS A 220 -6.79 24.05 -25.92
C CYS A 220 -8.22 23.86 -26.46
N ASP A 221 -9.24 24.04 -25.62
CA ASP A 221 -10.65 23.93 -26.03
C ASP A 221 -11.04 25.01 -27.06
N ALA A 222 -10.30 26.13 -27.12
CA ALA A 222 -10.47 27.17 -28.14
C ALA A 222 -9.73 26.90 -29.47
N HIS A 223 -8.84 25.91 -29.52
CA HIS A 223 -8.08 25.53 -30.72
C HIS A 223 -8.49 24.16 -31.30
N ASP A 224 -9.08 23.27 -30.50
CA ASP A 224 -9.54 21.93 -30.92
C ASP A 224 -10.89 21.92 -31.68
N MET A 225 -11.21 22.98 -32.45
CA MET A 225 -12.33 22.92 -33.42
C MET A 225 -11.95 22.25 -34.75
N HIS A 226 -10.67 22.03 -35.03
CA HIS A 226 -10.20 21.35 -36.24
C HIS A 226 -8.86 20.64 -36.00
N ALA A 227 -8.91 19.34 -35.69
CA ALA A 227 -7.94 18.28 -36.07
C ALA A 227 -7.83 17.19 -34.99
N GLU A 228 -8.85 16.36 -34.85
CA GLU A 228 -8.60 15.01 -34.33
C GLU A 228 -8.24 14.11 -35.52
N GLU A 229 -6.94 13.93 -35.74
CA GLU A 229 -6.47 12.79 -36.52
C GLU A 229 -6.75 11.51 -35.73
N ASP A 230 -7.69 10.75 -36.26
CA ASP A 230 -8.09 9.41 -35.88
C ASP A 230 -6.88 8.46 -35.90
N HIS A 231 -6.13 8.38 -34.80
CA HIS A 231 -5.19 7.29 -34.53
C HIS A 231 -5.96 6.03 -34.10
N SER A 232 -6.92 5.60 -34.92
CA SER A 232 -7.36 4.21 -34.91
C SER A 232 -6.20 3.36 -35.42
N VAL A 233 -5.64 2.52 -34.54
CA VAL A 233 -4.76 1.44 -34.96
C VAL A 233 -5.60 0.48 -35.79
N ARG A 234 -5.62 0.69 -37.11
CA ARG A 234 -6.29 -0.20 -38.05
C ARG A 234 -5.44 -1.44 -38.19
N LEU A 235 -5.81 -2.50 -37.46
CA LEU A 235 -5.24 -3.84 -37.67
C LEU A 235 -5.34 -4.20 -39.16
N ALA A 236 -4.29 -4.81 -39.69
CA ALA A 236 -4.25 -5.25 -41.08
C ALA A 236 -5.46 -6.17 -41.36
N ALA A 237 -5.99 -6.12 -42.58
CA ALA A 237 -7.19 -6.88 -42.95
C ALA A 237 -7.07 -8.39 -42.65
N GLU A 238 -5.85 -8.93 -42.70
CA GLU A 238 -5.56 -10.33 -42.36
C GLU A 238 -5.69 -10.63 -40.87
N GLU A 239 -5.23 -9.73 -39.99
CA GLU A 239 -5.41 -9.86 -38.53
C GLU A 239 -6.87 -9.71 -38.14
N MET A 240 -7.58 -8.76 -38.77
CA MET A 240 -9.02 -8.59 -38.57
C MET A 240 -9.80 -9.84 -39.01
N ASN A 241 -9.38 -10.49 -40.08
CA ASN A 241 -9.97 -11.75 -40.54
C ASN A 241 -9.63 -12.93 -39.61
N ARG A 242 -8.42 -12.99 -39.04
CA ARG A 242 -8.06 -13.97 -38.00
C ARG A 242 -8.92 -13.81 -36.74
N LEU A 243 -9.10 -12.58 -36.28
CA LEU A 243 -9.97 -12.27 -35.14
C LEU A 243 -11.42 -12.67 -35.39
N ARG A 244 -11.97 -12.35 -36.57
CA ARG A 244 -13.32 -12.78 -36.97
C ARG A 244 -13.44 -14.30 -37.06
N LEU A 245 -12.40 -15.00 -37.49
CA LEU A 245 -12.37 -16.46 -37.52
C LEU A 245 -12.35 -17.05 -36.10
N MET A 246 -11.53 -16.50 -35.20
CA MET A 246 -11.49 -16.90 -33.79
C MET A 246 -12.83 -16.65 -33.09
N GLN A 247 -13.47 -15.50 -33.33
CA GLN A 247 -14.80 -15.20 -32.78
C GLN A 247 -15.85 -16.21 -33.23
N ARG A 248 -15.84 -16.62 -34.51
CA ARG A 248 -16.74 -17.67 -35.01
C ARG A 248 -16.45 -19.03 -34.37
N GLN A 249 -15.19 -19.38 -34.17
CA GLN A 249 -14.81 -20.63 -33.49
C GLN A 249 -15.25 -20.65 -32.02
N GLN A 250 -15.03 -19.55 -31.30
CA GLN A 250 -15.46 -19.38 -29.91
C GLN A 250 -16.99 -19.43 -29.79
N ALA A 251 -17.72 -18.77 -30.69
CA ALA A 251 -19.19 -18.84 -30.73
C ALA A 251 -19.70 -20.27 -30.95
N ALA A 252 -19.06 -21.05 -31.83
CA ALA A 252 -19.42 -22.45 -32.06
C ALA A 252 -19.12 -23.35 -30.85
N ILE A 253 -18.04 -23.07 -30.10
CA ILE A 253 -17.72 -23.76 -28.84
C ILE A 253 -18.77 -23.42 -27.77
N PHE A 254 -19.13 -22.14 -27.64
CA PHE A 254 -20.16 -21.67 -26.74
C PHE A 254 -21.51 -22.34 -27.02
N GLU A 255 -21.98 -22.39 -28.27
CA GLU A 255 -23.23 -23.08 -28.61
C GLU A 255 -23.18 -24.57 -28.29
N ARG A 256 -22.03 -25.22 -28.51
CA ARG A 256 -21.83 -26.64 -28.19
C ARG A 256 -21.85 -26.89 -26.68
N GLN A 257 -21.31 -25.98 -25.88
CA GLN A 257 -21.38 -26.02 -24.41
C GLN A 257 -22.81 -25.76 -23.92
N ARG A 258 -23.53 -24.82 -24.55
CA ARG A 258 -24.94 -24.50 -24.26
C ARG A 258 -25.85 -25.71 -24.51
N GLN A 259 -25.70 -26.37 -25.66
CA GLN A 259 -26.47 -27.57 -26.01
C GLN A 259 -26.21 -28.75 -25.08
N ARG A 260 -25.04 -28.78 -24.41
CA ARG A 260 -24.67 -29.81 -23.43
C ARG A 260 -25.01 -29.44 -21.99
N GLY A 261 -25.71 -28.33 -21.76
CA GLY A 261 -26.06 -27.86 -20.42
C GLY A 261 -24.86 -27.43 -19.57
N GLY A 262 -23.69 -27.21 -20.18
CA GLY A 262 -22.45 -26.81 -19.49
C GLY A 262 -22.32 -25.30 -19.27
N ILE A 263 -23.39 -24.55 -19.49
CA ILE A 263 -23.45 -23.10 -19.24
C ILE A 263 -24.40 -22.89 -18.08
N VAL A 264 -23.88 -22.34 -16.99
CA VAL A 264 -24.68 -21.96 -15.82
C VAL A 264 -25.45 -20.69 -16.18
N SER A 265 -26.77 -20.79 -16.36
CA SER A 265 -27.67 -19.64 -16.41
C SER A 265 -28.31 -19.40 -15.04
N GLU A 266 -28.49 -18.14 -14.65
CA GLU A 266 -29.05 -17.66 -13.37
C GLU A 266 -30.48 -18.12 -13.01
N HIS A 267 -31.09 -19.02 -13.79
CA HIS A 267 -32.47 -19.47 -13.57
C HIS A 267 -32.56 -20.98 -13.37
N LEU A 268 -32.13 -21.44 -12.20
CA LEU A 268 -32.57 -22.69 -11.59
C LEU A 268 -32.80 -22.46 -10.08
N ARG A 269 -33.70 -21.53 -9.76
CA ARG A 269 -34.59 -21.70 -8.61
C ARG A 269 -35.80 -22.47 -9.15
N ASP A 270 -36.31 -23.39 -8.35
CA ASP A 270 -37.44 -24.27 -8.67
C ASP A 270 -37.05 -25.61 -9.29
N LEU A 271 -36.64 -26.52 -8.40
CA LEU A 271 -37.03 -27.93 -8.45
C LEU A 271 -36.99 -28.46 -7.00
N ASP A 272 -38.07 -28.17 -6.27
CA ASP A 272 -38.45 -28.93 -5.08
C ASP A 272 -38.77 -30.37 -5.48
N THR A 273 -38.23 -31.36 -4.77
CA THR A 273 -38.93 -32.64 -4.54
C THR A 273 -38.36 -33.39 -3.33
N GLU A 274 -39.24 -33.51 -2.33
CA GLU A 274 -39.41 -34.61 -1.37
C GLU A 274 -38.33 -34.90 -0.31
N LEU A 275 -38.47 -34.24 0.86
CA LEU A 275 -37.88 -34.69 2.13
C LEU A 275 -38.95 -35.16 3.12
N HIS A 276 -38.58 -36.20 3.88
CA HIS A 276 -39.42 -37.01 4.76
C HIS A 276 -39.99 -36.22 5.97
N PRO A 277 -41.22 -36.52 6.48
CA PRO A 277 -41.94 -35.70 7.47
C PRO A 277 -41.22 -35.41 8.80
N GLU A 278 -40.22 -36.20 9.18
CA GLU A 278 -39.45 -36.00 10.41
C GLU A 278 -38.34 -34.94 10.27
N GLN A 279 -37.77 -34.75 9.08
CA GLN A 279 -36.78 -33.70 8.80
C GLN A 279 -37.43 -32.31 8.75
N VAL A 280 -38.70 -32.24 8.32
CA VAL A 280 -39.50 -31.01 8.33
C VAL A 280 -39.79 -30.53 9.77
N ARG A 281 -39.98 -31.45 10.72
CA ARG A 281 -40.20 -31.09 12.14
C ARG A 281 -38.92 -30.60 12.81
N PHE A 282 -37.76 -31.17 12.45
CA PHE A 282 -36.45 -30.70 12.92
C PHE A 282 -36.13 -29.30 12.39
N HIS A 283 -36.34 -29.06 11.08
CA HIS A 283 -36.14 -27.73 10.49
C HIS A 283 -37.10 -26.67 11.03
N ARG A 284 -38.37 -27.00 11.32
CA ARG A 284 -39.29 -26.05 11.97
C ARG A 284 -38.89 -25.70 13.40
N ARG A 285 -38.33 -26.63 14.17
CA ARG A 285 -37.82 -26.37 15.53
C ARG A 285 -36.57 -25.49 15.52
N MET A 286 -35.66 -25.71 14.57
CA MET A 286 -34.47 -24.87 14.40
C MET A 286 -34.81 -23.48 13.86
N ALA A 287 -35.77 -23.37 12.93
CA ALA A 287 -36.25 -22.08 12.44
C ALA A 287 -36.99 -21.27 13.52
N ALA A 288 -37.75 -21.93 14.41
CA ALA A 288 -38.40 -21.28 15.54
C ALA A 288 -37.39 -20.82 16.61
N ALA A 289 -36.35 -21.61 16.88
CA ALA A 289 -35.26 -21.22 17.79
C ALA A 289 -34.39 -20.08 17.20
N ALA A 290 -34.17 -20.07 15.88
CA ALA A 290 -33.46 -18.99 15.19
C ALA A 290 -34.28 -17.69 15.13
N ALA A 291 -35.60 -17.77 14.94
CA ALA A 291 -36.50 -16.62 14.97
C ALA A 291 -36.58 -16.00 16.39
N ASP A 292 -36.65 -16.82 17.43
CA ASP A 292 -36.69 -16.36 18.83
C ASP A 292 -35.34 -15.76 19.28
N ALA A 293 -34.22 -16.21 18.70
CA ALA A 293 -32.89 -15.61 18.87
C ALA A 293 -32.72 -14.29 18.10
N GLN A 294 -33.28 -14.19 16.88
CA GLN A 294 -33.31 -12.95 16.10
C GLN A 294 -34.17 -11.86 16.76
N GLN A 295 -35.28 -12.24 17.40
CA GLN A 295 -36.19 -11.29 18.04
C GLN A 295 -35.61 -10.70 19.35
N ARG A 296 -34.72 -11.43 20.04
CA ARG A 296 -33.98 -10.90 21.21
C ARG A 296 -32.77 -10.03 20.85
N LEU A 297 -32.27 -10.11 19.60
CA LEU A 297 -31.17 -9.29 19.09
C LEU A 297 -31.64 -8.00 18.37
N SER A 298 -32.94 -7.88 18.06
CA SER A 298 -33.52 -6.72 17.37
C SER A 298 -33.91 -5.55 18.28
N GLU A 299 -33.92 -5.70 19.60
CA GLU A 299 -34.39 -4.64 20.53
C GLU A 299 -33.28 -3.71 21.06
N SER A 300 -32.05 -3.78 20.56
CA SER A 300 -30.98 -2.85 21.01
C SER A 300 -29.95 -2.44 19.95
N CYS A 301 -30.28 -2.45 18.66
CA CYS A 301 -29.31 -2.10 17.62
C CYS A 301 -29.90 -1.16 16.56
N GLU A 302 -29.97 0.13 16.88
CA GLU A 302 -29.93 1.19 15.86
C GLU A 302 -28.45 1.52 15.58
N CYS A 303 -27.85 0.94 14.55
CA CYS A 303 -26.70 1.58 13.90
C CYS A 303 -26.64 1.30 12.40
N GLU A 304 -26.35 2.38 11.67
CA GLU A 304 -26.43 2.59 10.23
C GLU A 304 -25.51 1.63 9.43
N THR A 305 -26.08 0.81 8.56
CA THR A 305 -25.35 0.14 7.49
C THR A 305 -25.29 1.07 6.28
N SER A 306 -24.14 1.70 6.01
CA SER A 306 -23.88 2.30 4.71
C SER A 306 -23.82 1.18 3.66
N GLN A 307 -24.59 1.31 2.59
CA GLN A 307 -24.60 0.37 1.47
C GLN A 307 -23.27 0.51 0.71
N VAL A 308 -22.39 -0.50 0.83
CA VAL A 308 -21.13 -0.59 0.08
C VAL A 308 -21.45 -1.18 -1.30
N GLU A 309 -21.05 -0.51 -2.38
CA GLU A 309 -21.21 -1.02 -3.75
C GLU A 309 -20.32 -2.27 -3.99
N GLU A 310 -20.89 -3.30 -4.63
CA GLU A 310 -20.19 -4.54 -4.97
C GLU A 310 -19.43 -4.40 -6.29
N ASP A 311 -18.18 -3.94 -6.21
CA ASP A 311 -17.24 -3.97 -7.33
C ASP A 311 -16.57 -5.35 -7.46
N THR A 312 -16.13 -5.70 -8.66
CA THR A 312 -15.29 -6.89 -8.90
C THR A 312 -13.83 -6.45 -9.00
N PHE A 313 -13.00 -6.84 -8.04
CA PHE A 313 -11.57 -6.54 -8.02
C PHE A 313 -10.69 -7.72 -8.43
N VAL A 314 -11.17 -8.94 -8.17
CA VAL A 314 -10.43 -10.17 -8.47
C VAL A 314 -11.34 -11.23 -9.07
N HIS A 315 -10.75 -12.09 -9.90
CA HIS A 315 -11.43 -13.19 -10.58
C HIS A 315 -10.83 -14.53 -10.16
N HIS A 316 -11.70 -15.48 -9.78
CA HIS A 316 -11.26 -16.83 -9.41
C HIS A 316 -10.67 -17.56 -10.62
N GLN A 317 -9.44 -18.06 -10.48
CA GLN A 317 -8.75 -18.81 -11.55
C GLN A 317 -8.70 -20.31 -11.28
N GLY A 318 -8.71 -20.73 -10.02
CA GLY A 318 -8.68 -22.14 -9.67
C GLY A 318 -8.20 -22.44 -8.27
N LEU A 319 -8.19 -23.73 -7.96
CA LEU A 319 -7.77 -24.30 -6.69
C LEU A 319 -6.58 -25.23 -6.93
N TYR A 320 -5.47 -24.97 -6.26
CA TYR A 320 -4.36 -25.92 -6.19
C TYR A 320 -4.61 -26.92 -5.07
N ASP A 321 -4.50 -28.21 -5.37
CA ASP A 321 -4.59 -29.31 -4.38
C ASP A 321 -3.32 -29.36 -3.51
N ARG A 322 -3.06 -28.28 -2.78
CA ARG A 322 -1.94 -28.10 -1.86
C ARG A 322 -2.52 -27.72 -0.51
N ARG A 323 -2.59 -28.70 0.36
CA ARG A 323 -3.23 -28.56 1.66
C ARG A 323 -2.31 -27.79 2.60
N SER A 324 -2.89 -26.85 3.32
CA SER A 324 -2.29 -26.27 4.51
C SER A 324 -2.83 -26.97 5.77
N THR A 325 -2.09 -26.91 6.86
CA THR A 325 -2.50 -27.48 8.15
C THR A 325 -2.47 -26.42 9.23
N ILE A 326 -3.59 -26.21 9.92
CA ILE A 326 -3.68 -25.28 11.04
C ILE A 326 -3.29 -26.02 12.31
N GLN A 327 -2.19 -25.59 12.94
CA GLN A 327 -1.67 -26.21 14.17
C GLN A 327 -2.17 -25.51 15.45
N HIS A 328 -2.79 -24.35 15.32
CA HIS A 328 -3.35 -23.59 16.44
C HIS A 328 -4.73 -23.05 16.09
N TRP A 329 -5.69 -23.18 17.01
CA TRP A 329 -7.10 -22.89 16.75
C TRP A 329 -7.42 -21.40 16.51
N GLN A 330 -6.54 -20.45 16.85
CA GLN A 330 -6.70 -19.01 16.55
C GLN A 330 -5.80 -18.45 15.44
N LEU A 331 -4.60 -18.99 15.27
CA LEU A 331 -3.55 -18.36 14.45
C LEU A 331 -3.63 -18.86 13.01
N ARG A 332 -3.57 -17.95 12.02
CA ARG A 332 -3.90 -18.22 10.60
C ARG A 332 -2.94 -17.53 9.61
N ASP A 333 -1.69 -17.27 9.97
CA ASP A 333 -0.70 -16.71 9.04
C ASP A 333 0.25 -17.83 8.56
N LEU A 334 -0.29 -18.75 7.76
CA LEU A 334 0.38 -19.97 7.31
C LEU A 334 0.55 -20.04 5.78
N ILE A 335 0.22 -18.95 5.08
CA ILE A 335 0.39 -18.77 3.64
C ILE A 335 1.22 -17.51 3.41
N SER A 336 2.22 -17.59 2.54
CA SER A 336 3.05 -16.46 2.15
C SER A 336 3.46 -16.58 0.68
N CYS A 337 3.90 -15.50 0.07
CA CYS A 337 4.47 -15.51 -1.27
C CYS A 337 5.96 -15.17 -1.18
N GLY A 338 6.79 -15.81 -2.01
CA GLY A 338 8.21 -15.47 -2.10
C GLY A 338 8.44 -14.23 -2.95
N ASP A 339 9.69 -13.98 -3.33
CA ASP A 339 10.05 -12.84 -4.18
C ASP A 339 9.70 -13.05 -5.67
N LYS A 340 9.33 -14.28 -6.06
CA LYS A 340 8.93 -14.65 -7.42
C LYS A 340 7.42 -14.77 -7.53
N GLU A 341 6.87 -14.27 -8.63
CA GLU A 341 5.42 -14.18 -8.90
C GLU A 341 4.68 -15.54 -8.90
N ASP A 342 5.43 -16.60 -9.16
CA ASP A 342 4.91 -17.94 -9.35
C ASP A 342 5.02 -18.80 -8.10
N GLU A 343 5.58 -18.29 -7.00
CA GLU A 343 5.89 -19.06 -5.81
C GLU A 343 4.92 -18.74 -4.66
N VAL A 344 4.23 -19.77 -4.18
CA VAL A 344 3.39 -19.70 -2.99
C VAL A 344 3.92 -20.68 -1.95
N PHE A 345 3.99 -20.24 -0.71
CA PHE A 345 4.49 -21.02 0.41
C PHE A 345 3.33 -21.34 1.35
N CYS A 346 3.32 -22.55 1.89
CA CYS A 346 2.36 -22.95 2.90
C CYS A 346 2.97 -23.87 3.95
N VAL A 347 2.34 -23.89 5.13
CA VAL A 347 2.60 -24.91 6.14
C VAL A 347 1.75 -26.14 5.88
N HIS A 348 2.37 -27.31 5.82
CA HIS A 348 1.68 -28.60 5.80
C HIS A 348 2.30 -29.54 6.84
N HIS A 349 1.50 -29.94 7.83
CA HIS A 349 1.99 -30.63 9.03
C HIS A 349 3.16 -29.86 9.69
N ASN A 350 4.31 -30.52 9.87
CA ASN A 350 5.52 -29.91 10.45
C ASN A 350 6.54 -29.56 9.36
N ARG A 351 6.05 -29.12 8.20
CA ARG A 351 6.89 -28.72 7.06
C ARG A 351 6.42 -27.39 6.51
N THR A 352 7.37 -26.59 6.05
CA THR A 352 7.08 -25.49 5.13
C THR A 352 7.33 -25.96 3.70
N MET A 353 6.37 -25.68 2.83
CA MET A 353 6.33 -26.15 1.45
C MET A 353 6.37 -24.94 0.53
N ARG A 354 7.19 -24.98 -0.52
CA ARG A 354 7.14 -24.05 -1.65
C ARG A 354 6.39 -24.71 -2.79
N TYR A 355 5.44 -24.01 -3.37
CA TYR A 355 4.70 -24.44 -4.54
C TYR A 355 4.93 -23.46 -5.69
N ASN A 356 5.57 -23.94 -6.75
CA ASN A 356 5.70 -23.21 -7.99
C ASN A 356 4.44 -23.46 -8.82
N THR A 357 3.64 -22.40 -9.00
CA THR A 357 2.34 -22.42 -9.67
C THR A 357 2.44 -22.63 -11.18
N SER A 358 3.49 -22.10 -11.82
CA SER A 358 3.75 -22.28 -13.26
C SER A 358 4.19 -23.70 -13.60
N LEU A 359 5.07 -24.28 -12.78
CA LEU A 359 5.58 -25.65 -12.95
C LEU A 359 4.72 -26.71 -12.26
N GLN A 360 3.72 -26.29 -11.48
CA GLN A 360 2.88 -27.13 -10.63
C GLN A 360 3.66 -28.11 -9.74
N ARG A 361 4.83 -27.68 -9.25
CA ARG A 361 5.76 -28.50 -8.47
C ARG A 361 5.85 -28.00 -7.04
N ALA A 362 5.77 -28.91 -6.08
CA ALA A 362 5.99 -28.61 -4.67
C ALA A 362 7.37 -29.10 -4.21
N THR A 363 8.05 -28.31 -3.38
CA THR A 363 9.30 -28.64 -2.70
C THR A 363 9.15 -28.40 -1.20
N VAL A 364 9.87 -29.19 -0.39
CA VAL A 364 9.96 -28.98 1.05
C VAL A 364 11.08 -27.99 1.31
N GLU A 365 10.81 -26.91 2.03
CA GLU A 365 11.78 -25.87 2.36
C GLU A 365 12.38 -26.07 3.76
N GLN A 366 11.52 -26.44 4.72
CA GLN A 366 11.95 -26.78 6.07
C GLN A 366 11.24 -28.04 6.55
N GLU A 367 11.99 -28.97 7.13
CA GLU A 367 11.46 -30.00 8.02
C GLU A 367 11.63 -29.55 9.47
N LEU A 368 10.51 -29.26 10.12
CA LEU A 368 10.46 -28.67 11.44
C LEU A 368 10.33 -29.77 12.50
N ALA A 369 11.08 -29.64 13.59
CA ALA A 369 10.97 -30.53 14.75
C ALA A 369 9.78 -30.17 15.66
N PHE A 370 8.94 -29.22 15.24
CA PHE A 370 7.83 -28.65 15.99
C PHE A 370 6.64 -28.38 15.06
N ALA A 371 5.46 -28.20 15.65
CA ALA A 371 4.26 -27.80 14.94
C ALA A 371 4.27 -26.27 14.72
N PRO A 372 4.42 -25.78 13.48
CA PRO A 372 4.49 -24.34 13.22
C PRO A 372 3.13 -23.66 13.42
N THR A 373 3.13 -22.55 14.16
CA THR A 373 1.98 -21.68 14.40
C THR A 373 1.94 -20.49 13.46
N SER A 374 3.09 -20.14 12.87
CA SER A 374 3.25 -19.01 11.96
C SER A 374 4.39 -19.27 10.97
N MET A 375 4.30 -18.65 9.80
CA MET A 375 5.34 -18.68 8.78
C MET A 375 5.36 -17.36 8.01
N THR A 376 6.55 -16.92 7.62
CA THR A 376 6.71 -15.76 6.73
C THR A 376 7.86 -15.99 5.75
N VAL A 377 7.72 -15.42 4.56
CA VAL A 377 8.70 -15.50 3.47
C VAL A 377 8.90 -14.10 2.92
N GLY A 378 10.14 -13.73 2.65
CA GLY A 378 10.45 -12.46 2.01
C GLY A 378 11.94 -12.14 2.06
N HIS A 379 12.38 -11.29 1.14
CA HIS A 379 13.77 -10.80 1.08
C HIS A 379 14.82 -11.92 1.00
N GLY A 380 14.50 -13.03 0.34
CA GLY A 380 15.39 -14.20 0.24
C GLY A 380 15.39 -15.13 1.47
N TYR A 381 14.52 -14.91 2.47
CA TYR A 381 14.45 -15.75 3.67
C TYR A 381 13.08 -16.40 3.86
N ILE A 382 13.08 -17.52 4.57
CA ILE A 382 11.89 -18.17 5.14
C ILE A 382 12.08 -18.34 6.64
N ALA A 383 11.04 -18.04 7.40
CA ALA A 383 11.02 -18.24 8.85
C ALA A 383 9.72 -18.93 9.28
N ALA A 384 9.84 -19.86 10.25
CA ALA A 384 8.72 -20.57 10.86
C ALA A 384 8.81 -20.53 12.38
N GLY A 385 7.70 -20.23 13.04
CA GLY A 385 7.57 -20.10 14.49
C GLY A 385 6.68 -21.19 15.09
N GLY A 386 6.97 -21.63 16.31
CA GLY A 386 6.24 -22.72 16.99
C GLY A 386 5.61 -22.35 18.34
N GLN A 387 4.98 -23.32 18.98
CA GLN A 387 4.23 -23.16 20.25
C GLN A 387 5.11 -22.95 21.50
N SER A 388 6.40 -23.26 21.43
CA SER A 388 7.30 -23.15 22.58
C SER A 388 8.49 -22.25 22.28
N SER A 389 8.26 -21.09 21.66
CA SER A 389 9.27 -20.11 21.21
C SER A 389 10.24 -20.64 20.16
N GLN A 390 9.94 -21.78 19.54
CA GLN A 390 10.78 -22.35 18.50
C GLN A 390 10.79 -21.45 17.27
N LEU A 391 11.98 -21.27 16.70
CA LEU A 391 12.18 -20.51 15.47
C LEU A 391 13.19 -21.26 14.58
N ASP A 392 12.86 -21.39 13.30
CA ASP A 392 13.76 -21.87 12.23
C ASP A 392 13.76 -20.83 11.11
N VAL A 393 14.91 -20.21 10.85
CA VAL A 393 15.13 -19.17 9.81
C VAL A 393 16.17 -19.69 8.82
N ARG A 394 15.86 -19.62 7.53
CA ARG A 394 16.74 -20.09 6.46
C ARG A 394 16.78 -19.15 5.27
N HIS A 395 17.90 -19.18 4.57
CA HIS A 395 18.03 -18.54 3.26
C HIS A 395 17.39 -19.43 2.18
N LEU A 396 16.48 -18.87 1.37
CA LEU A 396 15.62 -19.60 0.43
C LEU A 396 16.38 -20.26 -0.73
N GLU A 397 17.44 -19.61 -1.25
CA GLU A 397 18.13 -20.10 -2.44
C GLU A 397 19.25 -21.09 -2.08
N THR A 398 19.87 -20.94 -0.91
CA THR A 398 20.99 -21.79 -0.47
C THR A 398 20.51 -22.92 0.44
N GLY A 399 19.34 -22.78 1.08
CA GLY A 399 18.85 -23.68 2.11
C GLY A 399 19.62 -23.58 3.44
N GLU A 400 20.53 -22.62 3.54
CA GLU A 400 21.38 -22.41 4.71
C GLU A 400 20.54 -22.03 5.93
N CYS A 401 20.83 -22.68 7.06
CA CYS A 401 20.16 -22.43 8.33
C CYS A 401 20.83 -21.25 9.03
N VAL A 402 20.16 -20.10 9.05
CA VAL A 402 20.59 -18.87 9.72
C VAL A 402 20.37 -18.98 11.22
N PHE A 403 19.22 -19.52 11.62
CA PHE A 403 18.90 -19.72 13.04
C PHE A 403 17.99 -20.93 13.21
N LYS A 404 18.29 -21.75 14.22
CA LYS A 404 17.40 -22.83 14.65
C LYS A 404 17.50 -23.03 16.14
N GLY A 405 16.44 -22.70 16.86
CA GLY A 405 16.46 -22.73 18.31
C GLY A 405 15.19 -22.20 18.94
N HIS A 406 15.33 -21.69 20.16
CA HIS A 406 14.26 -21.10 20.94
C HIS A 406 14.63 -19.64 21.20
N VAL A 407 13.73 -18.71 20.88
CA VAL A 407 13.96 -17.27 21.11
C VAL A 407 13.53 -16.82 22.51
N GLY A 408 13.07 -17.76 23.35
CA GLY A 408 12.55 -17.50 24.69
C GLY A 408 11.09 -17.05 24.68
N GLY A 409 10.42 -17.21 25.81
CA GLY A 409 8.99 -16.92 25.94
C GLY A 409 8.10 -18.14 25.67
N SER A 410 6.94 -17.89 25.06
CA SER A 410 5.89 -18.87 24.80
C SER A 410 5.65 -19.01 23.29
N VAL A 411 4.41 -19.11 22.83
CA VAL A 411 4.03 -19.29 21.42
C VAL A 411 4.51 -18.12 20.55
N ASN A 412 5.11 -18.43 19.39
CA ASN A 412 5.40 -17.46 18.33
C ASN A 412 4.14 -17.30 17.44
N ASN A 413 3.34 -16.29 17.74
CA ASN A 413 2.00 -16.08 17.18
C ASN A 413 2.03 -15.67 15.71
N ALA A 414 2.98 -14.81 15.33
CA ALA A 414 3.18 -14.34 13.96
C ALA A 414 4.64 -13.94 13.72
N LEU A 415 5.03 -13.93 12.46
CA LEU A 415 6.35 -13.55 11.99
C LEU A 415 6.22 -12.53 10.86
N HIS A 416 7.03 -11.48 10.88
CA HIS A 416 6.99 -10.45 9.84
C HIS A 416 8.40 -9.96 9.53
N PHE A 417 8.79 -9.99 8.25
CA PHE A 417 10.01 -9.33 7.79
C PHE A 417 9.74 -7.86 7.46
N GLY A 418 10.68 -6.99 7.80
CA GLY A 418 10.66 -5.58 7.41
C GLY A 418 12.07 -4.99 7.40
N ARG A 419 12.26 -3.88 6.70
CA ARG A 419 13.51 -3.12 6.73
C ARG A 419 13.36 -1.91 7.63
N ASP A 420 14.36 -1.69 8.49
CA ASP A 420 14.42 -0.47 9.29
C ASP A 420 14.78 0.76 8.43
N GLN A 421 14.89 1.92 9.07
CA GLN A 421 15.23 3.18 8.37
C GLN A 421 16.63 3.16 7.74
N ALA A 422 17.55 2.31 8.22
CA ALA A 422 18.87 2.13 7.66
C ALA A 422 18.91 1.07 6.53
N GLY A 423 17.77 0.41 6.28
CA GLY A 423 17.66 -0.68 5.32
C GLY A 423 18.10 -2.04 5.85
N GLU A 424 18.41 -2.19 7.14
CA GLU A 424 18.70 -3.48 7.78
C GLU A 424 17.44 -4.34 7.77
N LEU A 425 17.56 -5.59 7.31
CA LEU A 425 16.47 -6.54 7.35
C LEU A 425 16.28 -7.06 8.78
N LEU A 426 15.06 -6.98 9.28
CA LEU A 426 14.67 -7.45 10.61
C LEU A 426 13.49 -8.42 10.50
N LEU A 427 13.48 -9.41 11.38
CA LEU A 427 12.37 -10.33 11.59
C LEU A 427 11.71 -10.02 12.94
N PHE A 428 10.46 -9.60 12.89
CA PHE A 428 9.62 -9.36 14.06
C PHE A 428 8.89 -10.64 14.44
N ILE A 429 9.07 -11.07 15.69
CA ILE A 429 8.52 -12.29 16.24
C ILE A 429 7.53 -11.91 17.33
N CYS A 430 6.24 -12.02 17.00
CA CYS A 430 5.16 -11.77 17.94
C CYS A 430 5.05 -12.95 18.89
N ASN A 431 5.14 -12.72 20.19
CA ASN A 431 5.12 -13.79 21.17
C ASN A 431 4.01 -13.59 22.21
N ASN A 432 3.54 -14.71 22.73
CA ASN A 432 2.52 -14.75 23.78
C ASN A 432 3.04 -14.37 25.18
N ASP A 433 4.31 -13.97 25.31
CA ASP A 433 4.97 -13.51 26.54
C ASP A 433 4.96 -11.97 26.68
N ASP A 434 3.99 -11.31 26.06
CA ASP A 434 3.85 -9.84 26.02
C ASP A 434 5.00 -9.12 25.30
N THR A 435 5.72 -9.80 24.41
CA THR A 435 6.80 -9.18 23.64
C THR A 435 6.67 -9.33 22.13
N VAL A 436 7.25 -8.36 21.42
CA VAL A 436 7.70 -8.56 20.04
C VAL A 436 9.23 -8.61 20.05
N LYS A 437 9.79 -9.76 19.73
CA LYS A 437 11.25 -9.92 19.62
C LYS A 437 11.71 -9.54 18.22
N VAL A 438 12.88 -8.92 18.11
CA VAL A 438 13.43 -8.45 16.84
C VAL A 438 14.73 -9.20 16.58
N PHE A 439 14.74 -10.01 15.53
CA PHE A 439 15.90 -10.80 15.09
C PHE A 439 16.51 -10.17 13.84
N SER A 440 17.84 -10.05 13.78
CA SER A 440 18.54 -9.62 12.58
C SER A 440 19.17 -10.83 11.89
N PRO A 441 18.71 -11.22 10.69
CA PRO A 441 19.35 -12.29 9.92
C PRO A 441 20.82 -12.01 9.59
N ALA A 442 21.21 -10.74 9.46
CA ALA A 442 22.59 -10.36 9.18
C ALA A 442 23.53 -10.54 10.39
N LYS A 443 23.00 -10.34 11.60
CA LYS A 443 23.75 -10.53 12.87
C LYS A 443 23.54 -11.91 13.48
N GLU A 444 22.60 -12.68 12.94
CA GLU A 444 22.18 -13.99 13.43
C GLU A 444 21.75 -13.98 14.92
N ASP A 445 21.25 -12.85 15.40
CA ASP A 445 20.94 -12.64 16.82
C ASP A 445 19.68 -11.78 17.04
N LEU A 446 19.12 -11.88 18.24
CA LEU A 446 18.09 -10.98 18.74
C LEU A 446 18.71 -9.62 19.06
N VAL A 447 18.28 -8.59 18.32
CA VAL A 447 18.81 -7.23 18.44
C VAL A 447 17.96 -6.34 19.32
N ALA A 448 16.68 -6.68 19.51
CA ALA A 448 15.79 -5.96 20.41
C ALA A 448 14.64 -6.83 20.92
N SER A 449 14.03 -6.41 22.03
CA SER A 449 12.77 -6.96 22.55
C SER A 449 11.86 -5.81 22.94
N ILE A 450 10.71 -5.71 22.28
CA ILE A 450 9.71 -4.68 22.51
C ILE A 450 8.74 -5.21 23.55
N GLN A 451 8.66 -4.55 24.70
CA GLN A 451 7.67 -4.88 25.71
C GLN A 451 6.30 -4.32 25.29
N CYS A 452 5.31 -5.18 25.26
CA CYS A 452 3.93 -4.85 24.95
C CYS A 452 3.04 -4.97 26.19
N PRO A 453 1.86 -4.30 26.20
CA PRO A 453 0.94 -4.39 27.33
C PRO A 453 0.19 -5.72 27.44
N VAL A 454 0.18 -6.52 26.37
CA VAL A 454 -0.57 -7.77 26.23
C VAL A 454 0.16 -8.76 25.31
N PRO A 455 -0.23 -10.05 25.30
CA PRO A 455 0.26 -11.02 24.33
C PRO A 455 -0.02 -10.56 22.90
N ILE A 456 1.00 -10.59 22.02
CA ILE A 456 0.88 -10.04 20.66
C ILE A 456 0.56 -11.15 19.66
N ASN A 457 -0.53 -10.97 18.93
CA ASN A 457 -1.01 -11.89 17.89
C ASN A 457 -0.41 -11.57 16.52
N TYR A 458 -0.18 -10.29 16.22
CA TYR A 458 0.41 -9.86 14.95
C TYR A 458 1.11 -8.52 15.10
N ALA A 459 2.16 -8.31 14.28
CA ALA A 459 2.81 -7.02 14.12
C ALA A 459 3.23 -6.82 12.67
N ALA A 460 3.20 -5.58 12.19
CA ALA A 460 3.64 -5.21 10.85
C ALA A 460 4.42 -3.89 10.88
N LEU A 461 5.59 -3.87 10.26
CA LEU A 461 6.41 -2.67 10.13
C LEU A 461 5.90 -1.85 8.94
N SER A 462 5.86 -0.53 9.09
CA SER A 462 5.54 0.38 8.01
C SER A 462 6.60 0.29 6.90
N PRO A 463 6.24 0.53 5.63
CA PRO A 463 7.18 0.43 4.52
C PRO A 463 8.41 1.33 4.62
N ASP A 464 8.29 2.46 5.35
CA ASP A 464 9.39 3.40 5.63
C ASP A 464 10.26 3.02 6.84
N GLY A 465 9.95 1.91 7.52
CA GLY A 465 10.69 1.42 8.68
C GLY A 465 10.52 2.26 9.95
N ARG A 466 9.55 3.19 9.99
CA ARG A 466 9.40 4.16 11.10
C ARG A 466 8.36 3.78 12.15
N HIS A 467 7.41 2.91 11.82
CA HIS A 467 6.28 2.60 12.69
C HIS A 467 5.95 1.11 12.68
N LEU A 468 5.80 0.53 13.86
CA LEU A 468 5.37 -0.86 14.03
C LEU A 468 3.95 -0.87 14.59
N VAL A 469 2.98 -1.39 13.83
CA VAL A 469 1.63 -1.64 14.34
C VAL A 469 1.59 -3.03 14.96
N CYS A 470 0.99 -3.16 16.15
CA CYS A 470 0.88 -4.39 16.91
C CYS A 470 -0.56 -4.59 17.39
N VAL A 471 -1.03 -5.83 17.31
CA VAL A 471 -2.35 -6.26 17.81
C VAL A 471 -2.22 -7.54 18.61
N GLY A 472 -3.06 -7.71 19.63
CA GLY A 472 -2.90 -8.78 20.61
C GLY A 472 -4.20 -9.15 21.33
N ASP A 473 -4.06 -9.77 22.50
CA ASP A 473 -5.17 -10.20 23.35
C ASP A 473 -5.84 -9.03 24.12
N SER A 474 -6.06 -7.93 23.40
CA SER A 474 -6.88 -6.80 23.82
C SER A 474 -7.60 -6.18 22.62
N PHE A 475 -8.60 -5.37 22.90
CA PHE A 475 -9.29 -4.58 21.88
C PHE A 475 -8.49 -3.37 21.39
N HIS A 476 -7.26 -3.17 21.91
CA HIS A 476 -6.39 -2.08 21.54
C HIS A 476 -5.47 -2.47 20.37
N THR A 477 -5.30 -1.53 19.44
CA THR A 477 -4.22 -1.56 18.44
C THR A 477 -3.13 -0.60 18.89
N TYR A 478 -1.91 -1.09 19.01
CA TYR A 478 -0.76 -0.31 19.46
C TYR A 478 0.12 0.08 18.28
N VAL A 479 0.62 1.31 18.27
CA VAL A 479 1.60 1.77 17.29
C VAL A 479 2.85 2.21 18.04
N TYR A 480 3.99 1.68 17.62
CA TYR A 480 5.30 2.01 18.15
C TYR A 480 6.08 2.80 17.10
N THR A 481 6.74 3.86 17.53
CA THR A 481 7.75 4.54 16.71
C THR A 481 9.06 3.78 16.82
N ALA A 482 9.62 3.41 15.67
CA ALA A 482 10.93 2.81 15.52
C ALA A 482 11.99 3.91 15.36
N THR A 483 13.00 3.91 16.20
CA THR A 483 14.17 4.78 16.15
C THR A 483 15.44 3.93 16.22
N PRO A 484 16.62 4.48 15.88
CA PRO A 484 17.88 3.78 16.11
C PRO A 484 18.10 3.37 17.58
N SER A 485 17.44 4.05 18.51
CA SER A 485 17.48 3.76 19.96
C SER A 485 16.47 2.70 20.42
N GLY A 486 15.60 2.19 19.54
CA GLY A 486 14.63 1.14 19.84
C GLY A 486 13.21 1.47 19.42
N PHE A 487 12.23 0.91 20.14
CA PHE A 487 10.81 1.07 19.83
C PHE A 487 10.08 1.66 21.03
N ALA A 488 9.31 2.73 20.80
CA ALA A 488 8.54 3.40 21.83
C ALA A 488 7.06 3.50 21.42
N CYS A 489 6.15 3.15 22.32
CA CYS A 489 4.71 3.25 22.05
C CYS A 489 4.33 4.72 21.82
N SER A 490 3.82 5.04 20.63
CA SER A 490 3.44 6.39 20.21
C SER A 490 1.95 6.56 19.99
N GLY A 491 1.18 5.47 19.88
CA GLY A 491 -0.27 5.53 19.72
C GLY A 491 -0.98 4.28 20.24
N THR A 492 -2.22 4.46 20.68
CA THR A 492 -3.14 3.38 21.04
C THR A 492 -4.53 3.71 20.52
N PHE A 493 -5.11 2.79 19.77
CA PHE A 493 -6.39 2.94 19.09
C PHE A 493 -7.37 1.88 19.58
N ALA A 494 -8.66 2.21 19.69
CA ALA A 494 -9.64 1.37 20.40
C ALA A 494 -11.02 1.39 19.72
N GLU A 495 -11.12 0.75 18.55
CA GLU A 495 -12.38 0.64 17.81
C GLU A 495 -12.97 -0.77 17.80
N ALA A 496 -12.15 -1.78 18.06
CA ALA A 496 -12.61 -3.17 18.23
C ALA A 496 -13.23 -3.37 19.62
N LYS A 497 -13.96 -4.48 19.81
CA LYS A 497 -14.50 -4.88 21.11
C LYS A 497 -13.86 -6.16 21.66
N ASP A 498 -12.91 -6.74 20.93
CA ASP A 498 -12.27 -8.01 21.25
C ASP A 498 -10.84 -8.04 20.67
N ALA A 499 -10.08 -9.09 20.97
CA ALA A 499 -8.68 -9.29 20.61
C ALA A 499 -8.39 -9.01 19.13
N GLY A 500 -7.32 -8.26 18.86
CA GLY A 500 -6.82 -8.06 17.51
C GLY A 500 -6.03 -9.29 17.02
N MET A 501 -6.26 -9.70 15.79
CA MET A 501 -5.76 -10.97 15.23
C MET A 501 -4.77 -10.82 14.08
N SER A 502 -4.89 -9.76 13.28
CA SER A 502 -4.00 -9.47 12.17
C SER A 502 -4.02 -7.98 11.86
N CYS A 503 -2.90 -7.44 11.43
CA CYS A 503 -2.77 -6.05 11.02
C CYS A 503 -1.81 -5.89 9.85
N GLY A 504 -1.86 -4.74 9.17
CA GLY A 504 -0.97 -4.44 8.05
C GLY A 504 -1.00 -2.96 7.65
N TRP A 505 0.00 -2.55 6.87
CA TRP A 505 0.14 -1.21 6.33
C TRP A 505 -0.16 -1.18 4.85
N ASN A 506 -0.74 -0.09 4.35
CA ASN A 506 -0.76 0.16 2.91
C ASN A 506 0.65 0.43 2.38
N ALA A 507 0.85 0.26 1.08
CA ALA A 507 2.17 0.42 0.44
C ALA A 507 2.77 1.83 0.64
N ALA A 508 1.92 2.86 0.78
CA ALA A 508 2.34 4.23 1.02
C ALA A 508 2.72 4.53 2.49
N GLY A 509 2.45 3.62 3.44
CA GLY A 509 2.67 3.85 4.88
C GLY A 509 1.76 4.92 5.50
N THR A 510 0.72 5.36 4.79
CA THR A 510 -0.20 6.42 5.26
C THR A 510 -1.34 5.87 6.11
N CYS A 511 -1.75 4.63 5.86
CA CYS A 511 -2.83 3.97 6.57
C CYS A 511 -2.40 2.58 7.06
N PHE A 512 -2.95 2.18 8.20
CA PHE A 512 -2.87 0.80 8.69
C PHE A 512 -4.27 0.25 8.97
N ALA A 513 -4.39 -1.07 8.92
CA ALA A 513 -5.62 -1.77 9.23
C ALA A 513 -5.38 -2.83 10.31
N ALA A 514 -6.40 -3.06 11.14
CA ALA A 514 -6.41 -4.12 12.15
C ALA A 514 -7.75 -4.87 12.13
N GLY A 515 -7.66 -6.19 12.06
CA GLY A 515 -8.78 -7.12 12.14
C GLY A 515 -8.87 -7.74 13.54
N SER A 516 -10.08 -7.90 14.05
CA SER A 516 -10.34 -8.42 15.40
C SER A 516 -11.21 -9.67 15.42
N GLN A 517 -11.14 -10.36 16.55
CA GLN A 517 -11.89 -11.57 16.88
C GLN A 517 -13.41 -11.35 16.82
N ASP A 518 -13.88 -10.15 17.12
CA ASP A 518 -15.29 -9.77 16.99
C ASP A 518 -15.73 -9.57 15.53
N GLY A 519 -14.85 -9.74 14.54
CA GLY A 519 -15.16 -9.56 13.12
C GLY A 519 -15.17 -8.11 12.65
N ARG A 520 -14.60 -7.17 13.41
CA ARG A 520 -14.34 -5.82 12.90
C ARG A 520 -13.02 -5.78 12.15
N LEU A 521 -12.98 -5.00 11.08
CA LEU A 521 -11.76 -4.49 10.47
C LEU A 521 -11.83 -2.98 10.53
N ASN A 522 -10.84 -2.37 11.15
CA ASN A 522 -10.74 -0.92 11.24
C ASN A 522 -9.52 -0.46 10.45
N VAL A 523 -9.65 0.66 9.74
CA VAL A 523 -8.56 1.29 8.99
C VAL A 523 -8.38 2.70 9.52
N TRP A 524 -7.15 3.07 9.85
CA TRP A 524 -6.81 4.39 10.35
C TRP A 524 -5.82 5.07 9.42
N GLU A 525 -5.98 6.38 9.27
CA GLU A 525 -4.91 7.24 8.79
C GLU A 525 -3.92 7.48 9.93
N HIS A 526 -2.68 7.06 9.73
CA HIS A 526 -1.66 7.04 10.78
C HIS A 526 -1.38 8.41 11.38
N ARG A 527 -1.20 9.43 10.54
CA ARG A 527 -0.80 10.77 11.00
C ARG A 527 -1.88 11.49 11.80
N SER A 528 -3.15 11.35 11.41
CA SER A 528 -4.25 12.01 12.12
C SER A 528 -4.87 11.15 13.22
N GLY A 529 -4.58 9.84 13.20
CA GLY A 529 -5.21 8.85 14.07
C GLY A 529 -6.69 8.63 13.79
N LYS A 530 -7.23 9.21 12.71
CA LYS A 530 -8.66 9.09 12.37
C LYS A 530 -8.95 7.74 11.75
N VAL A 531 -10.09 7.18 12.11
CA VAL A 531 -10.69 6.04 11.43
C VAL A 531 -11.15 6.50 10.04
N VAL A 532 -10.57 5.92 8.99
CA VAL A 532 -10.96 6.20 7.59
C VAL A 532 -12.00 5.21 7.08
N ALA A 533 -12.01 3.98 7.60
CA ALA A 533 -12.99 2.97 7.24
C ALA A 533 -13.19 1.92 8.34
N GLN A 534 -14.40 1.35 8.39
CA GLN A 534 -14.73 0.21 9.24
C GLN A 534 -15.53 -0.81 8.43
N PHE A 535 -15.15 -2.08 8.55
CA PHE A 535 -15.87 -3.19 7.95
C PHE A 535 -16.26 -4.20 9.01
N LYS A 536 -17.39 -4.88 8.77
CA LYS A 536 -17.88 -5.96 9.62
C LYS A 536 -17.99 -7.24 8.81
N THR A 537 -17.49 -8.32 9.40
CA THR A 537 -17.61 -9.70 8.93
C THR A 537 -18.60 -10.48 9.80
N LYS A 538 -19.08 -11.62 9.29
CA LYS A 538 -19.97 -12.49 10.07
C LYS A 538 -19.23 -13.24 11.16
N GLY A 539 -17.99 -13.65 10.89
CA GLY A 539 -17.10 -14.28 11.85
C GLY A 539 -15.87 -13.44 12.20
N ALA A 540 -14.93 -14.03 12.96
CA ALA A 540 -13.67 -13.38 13.33
C ALA A 540 -12.86 -12.99 12.09
N CYS A 541 -12.28 -11.78 12.09
CA CYS A 541 -11.36 -11.33 11.06
C CYS A 541 -9.96 -11.87 11.38
N ARG A 542 -9.40 -12.73 10.51
CA ARG A 542 -8.20 -13.53 10.83
C ARG A 542 -6.95 -13.16 10.05
N GLY A 543 -7.11 -12.69 8.82
CA GLY A 543 -6.00 -12.25 8.00
C GLY A 543 -6.30 -10.87 7.44
N VAL A 544 -5.27 -10.02 7.39
CA VAL A 544 -5.33 -8.65 6.85
C VAL A 544 -4.05 -8.39 6.07
N LYS A 545 -4.14 -8.18 4.76
CA LYS A 545 -2.99 -7.85 3.90
C LYS A 545 -3.38 -6.72 2.95
N PHE A 546 -2.50 -5.74 2.81
CA PHE A 546 -2.57 -4.79 1.71
C PHE A 546 -1.80 -5.34 0.51
N SER A 547 -2.21 -4.95 -0.69
CA SER A 547 -1.40 -5.14 -1.90
C SER A 547 -0.18 -4.23 -1.86
N GLY A 548 0.93 -4.68 -2.44
CA GLY A 548 2.10 -3.86 -2.74
C GLY A 548 1.94 -3.05 -4.03
N GLY A 549 2.85 -2.10 -4.24
CA GLY A 549 2.94 -1.32 -5.48
C GLY A 549 1.75 -0.38 -5.70
N SER A 550 1.22 -0.35 -6.92
CA SER A 550 0.17 0.59 -7.39
C SER A 550 -1.25 0.03 -7.39
N VAL A 551 -1.47 -1.20 -6.90
CA VAL A 551 -2.77 -1.90 -7.00
C VAL A 551 -3.80 -1.36 -5.98
N ASP A 552 -3.33 -0.78 -4.87
CA ASP A 552 -4.13 -0.15 -3.81
C ASP A 552 -5.36 -0.98 -3.40
N LEU A 553 -5.14 -2.23 -2.98
CA LEU A 553 -6.17 -3.13 -2.43
C LEU A 553 -5.88 -3.49 -0.98
N LEU A 554 -6.95 -3.73 -0.24
CA LEU A 554 -6.95 -4.32 1.10
C LEU A 554 -7.73 -5.64 1.03
N ALA A 555 -7.07 -6.75 1.32
CA ALA A 555 -7.70 -8.06 1.47
C ALA A 555 -7.75 -8.47 2.93
N PHE A 556 -8.88 -9.02 3.37
CA PHE A 556 -9.02 -9.58 4.69
C PHE A 556 -9.98 -10.76 4.71
N THR A 557 -9.78 -11.69 5.63
CA THR A 557 -10.55 -12.94 5.67
C THR A 557 -11.33 -13.10 6.95
N GLU A 558 -12.48 -13.75 6.84
CA GLU A 558 -13.12 -14.37 7.98
C GLU A 558 -12.32 -15.62 8.42
N HIS A 559 -12.69 -16.21 9.56
CA HIS A 559 -12.14 -17.50 10.00
C HIS A 559 -12.43 -18.67 9.05
N GLU A 560 -13.49 -18.58 8.25
CA GLU A 560 -13.96 -19.65 7.37
C GLU A 560 -14.46 -19.10 6.04
N SER A 561 -14.06 -19.77 4.96
CA SER A 561 -14.61 -19.70 3.59
C SER A 561 -14.74 -18.35 2.90
N VAL A 562 -14.58 -17.22 3.59
CA VAL A 562 -14.94 -15.89 3.09
C VAL A 562 -13.72 -14.97 3.14
N CYS A 563 -13.39 -14.40 2.00
CA CYS A 563 -12.42 -13.35 1.82
C CYS A 563 -13.12 -12.10 1.32
N HIS A 564 -12.63 -10.94 1.76
CA HIS A 564 -13.07 -9.63 1.30
C HIS A 564 -11.91 -8.93 0.63
N VAL A 565 -12.18 -8.22 -0.46
CA VAL A 565 -11.22 -7.36 -1.14
C VAL A 565 -11.84 -5.97 -1.23
N VAL A 566 -11.10 -4.95 -0.85
CA VAL A 566 -11.55 -3.55 -0.74
C VAL A 566 -10.62 -2.66 -1.53
N ASP A 567 -11.19 -1.64 -2.17
CA ASP A 567 -10.41 -0.56 -2.78
C ASP A 567 -9.76 0.29 -1.69
N ALA A 568 -8.44 0.23 -1.55
CA ALA A 568 -7.71 0.97 -0.51
C ALA A 568 -7.52 2.46 -0.83
N ARG A 569 -7.92 2.93 -2.03
CA ARG A 569 -7.87 4.35 -2.39
C ARG A 569 -8.95 5.16 -1.67
N SER A 570 -10.15 4.60 -1.59
CA SER A 570 -11.33 5.27 -1.02
C SER A 570 -11.98 4.50 0.13
N TYR A 571 -11.71 3.19 0.24
CA TYR A 571 -12.39 2.24 1.14
C TYR A 571 -13.91 2.19 0.95
N SER A 572 -14.42 2.64 -0.20
CA SER A 572 -15.87 2.80 -0.44
C SER A 572 -16.53 1.61 -1.13
N SER A 573 -15.75 0.71 -1.75
CA SER A 573 -16.26 -0.48 -2.43
C SER A 573 -15.56 -1.75 -1.96
N ARG A 574 -16.32 -2.84 -1.93
CA ARG A 574 -15.90 -4.15 -1.39
C ARG A 574 -16.44 -5.28 -2.26
N GLN A 575 -15.56 -6.19 -2.63
CA GLN A 575 -15.91 -7.51 -3.14
C GLN A 575 -15.92 -8.52 -1.99
N THR A 576 -16.99 -9.31 -1.90
CA THR A 576 -17.06 -10.45 -0.96
C THR A 576 -16.99 -11.75 -1.73
N ILE A 577 -16.05 -12.62 -1.36
CA ILE A 577 -15.72 -13.83 -2.11
C ILE A 577 -15.89 -15.02 -1.18
N ARG A 578 -16.73 -15.97 -1.58
CA ARG A 578 -16.72 -17.31 -0.99
C ARG A 578 -15.64 -18.13 -1.68
N CYS A 579 -14.58 -18.46 -0.95
CA CYS A 579 -13.44 -19.23 -1.44
C CYS A 579 -13.74 -20.73 -1.56
N ALA A 580 -14.65 -21.24 -0.73
CA ALA A 580 -15.07 -22.63 -0.82
C ALA A 580 -15.95 -22.86 -2.07
N PRO A 581 -15.66 -23.89 -2.90
CA PRO A 581 -16.40 -24.19 -4.13
C PRO A 581 -17.80 -24.77 -3.87
N GLY A 582 -18.15 -25.06 -2.62
CA GLY A 582 -19.40 -25.71 -2.23
C GLY A 582 -20.03 -25.14 -0.95
N PRO A 583 -21.11 -25.77 -0.47
CA PRO A 583 -21.85 -25.31 0.71
C PRO A 583 -21.12 -25.58 2.03
N GLN A 584 -20.16 -26.51 2.04
CA GLN A 584 -19.34 -26.79 3.22
C GLN A 584 -18.39 -25.62 3.51
N ASP A 585 -18.24 -25.30 4.80
CA ASP A 585 -17.26 -24.32 5.25
C ASP A 585 -15.90 -24.96 5.51
N TYR A 586 -14.85 -24.22 5.18
CA TYR A 586 -13.45 -24.60 5.35
C TYR A 586 -12.71 -23.48 6.09
N HIS A 587 -11.90 -23.84 7.08
CA HIS A 587 -11.07 -22.88 7.80
C HIS A 587 -10.05 -22.24 6.86
N ILE A 588 -9.93 -20.91 6.91
CA ILE A 588 -8.92 -20.19 6.15
C ILE A 588 -7.62 -20.20 6.93
N SER A 589 -6.57 -20.80 6.37
CA SER A 589 -5.25 -20.91 7.00
C SER A 589 -4.34 -19.70 6.75
N GLY A 590 -4.76 -18.76 5.90
CA GLY A 590 -4.03 -17.53 5.59
C GLY A 590 -4.32 -16.98 4.20
N LEU A 591 -3.83 -15.78 3.94
CA LEU A 591 -3.91 -15.13 2.63
C LEU A 591 -2.59 -14.39 2.30
N ALA A 592 -2.27 -14.29 1.01
CA ALA A 592 -1.11 -13.54 0.55
C ALA A 592 -1.30 -13.01 -0.86
N PHE A 593 -0.87 -11.76 -1.10
CA PHE A 593 -0.68 -11.25 -2.46
C PHE A 593 0.65 -11.76 -3.02
N SER A 594 0.71 -11.94 -4.34
CA SER A 594 2.00 -12.11 -5.02
C SER A 594 2.83 -10.81 -4.95
N PRO A 595 4.15 -10.86 -5.22
CA PRO A 595 5.04 -9.70 -5.18
C PRO A 595 4.54 -8.50 -5.98
N SER A 596 4.04 -8.75 -7.21
CA SER A 596 3.46 -7.68 -8.04
C SER A 596 2.02 -7.33 -7.68
N SER A 597 1.42 -8.06 -6.73
CA SER A 597 0.01 -7.98 -6.35
C SER A 597 -0.98 -8.20 -7.49
N GLN A 598 -0.56 -8.90 -8.55
CA GLN A 598 -1.43 -9.33 -9.63
C GLN A 598 -2.21 -10.60 -9.29
N ARG A 599 -1.82 -11.32 -8.22
CA ARG A 599 -2.48 -12.54 -7.76
C ARG A 599 -2.73 -12.45 -6.26
N LEU A 600 -3.86 -13.01 -5.83
CA LEU A 600 -4.21 -13.22 -4.43
C LEU A 600 -4.39 -14.72 -4.20
N TYR A 601 -3.76 -15.23 -3.15
CA TYR A 601 -3.87 -16.62 -2.72
C TYR A 601 -4.57 -16.71 -1.36
N VAL A 602 -5.49 -17.66 -1.24
CA VAL A 602 -6.19 -17.95 0.01
C VAL A 602 -6.06 -19.44 0.31
N GLY A 603 -5.42 -19.78 1.43
CA GLY A 603 -5.29 -21.15 1.88
C GLY A 603 -6.53 -21.60 2.63
N MET A 604 -7.09 -22.74 2.25
CA MET A 604 -8.19 -23.40 2.95
C MET A 604 -7.67 -24.74 3.49
N GLU A 605 -7.76 -24.92 4.80
CA GLU A 605 -7.36 -26.15 5.46
C GLU A 605 -8.09 -27.35 4.84
N ASP A 606 -7.36 -28.45 4.66
CA ASP A 606 -7.81 -29.72 4.08
C ASP A 606 -8.33 -29.68 2.62
N LEU A 607 -8.48 -28.51 2.01
CA LEU A 607 -8.97 -28.35 0.65
C LEU A 607 -7.87 -27.97 -0.34
N GLY A 608 -7.13 -26.89 -0.09
CA GLY A 608 -6.16 -26.39 -1.06
C GLY A 608 -5.91 -24.89 -0.98
N ILE A 609 -5.16 -24.36 -1.94
CA ILE A 609 -4.88 -22.93 -2.08
C ILE A 609 -5.67 -22.39 -3.28
N ALA A 610 -6.64 -21.52 -3.02
CA ALA A 610 -7.39 -20.83 -4.07
C ALA A 610 -6.55 -19.67 -4.64
N ARG A 611 -6.59 -19.51 -5.96
CA ARG A 611 -5.95 -18.40 -6.69
C ARG A 611 -7.02 -17.49 -7.28
N TYR A 612 -6.79 -16.20 -7.11
CA TYR A 612 -7.52 -15.13 -7.76
C TYR A 612 -6.55 -14.23 -8.52
N ASP A 613 -6.90 -13.89 -9.75
CA ASP A 613 -6.18 -12.88 -10.52
C ASP A 613 -6.82 -11.52 -10.25
N VAL A 614 -5.99 -10.51 -9.97
CA VAL A 614 -6.42 -9.15 -9.71
C VAL A 614 -6.68 -8.45 -11.04
N ASP A 615 -7.83 -7.79 -11.17
CA ASP A 615 -8.18 -7.01 -12.36
C ASP A 615 -7.43 -5.67 -12.38
N VAL A 616 -6.13 -5.73 -12.67
CA VAL A 616 -5.28 -4.55 -12.77
C VAL A 616 -5.70 -3.68 -13.96
N LEU A 617 -6.17 -4.28 -15.06
CA LEU A 617 -6.56 -3.55 -16.27
C LEU A 617 -7.84 -2.75 -16.04
N GLY A 618 -8.89 -3.35 -15.47
CA GLY A 618 -10.13 -2.66 -15.11
C GLY A 618 -9.89 -1.54 -14.09
N ARG A 619 -8.94 -1.73 -13.17
CA ARG A 619 -8.54 -0.71 -12.17
C ARG A 619 -7.64 0.40 -12.73
N SER A 620 -6.90 0.13 -13.80
CA SER A 620 -6.00 1.07 -14.49
C SER A 620 -6.64 1.73 -15.71
N SER A 621 -7.77 1.22 -16.18
CA SER A 621 -8.58 1.81 -17.23
C SER A 621 -9.56 2.81 -16.62
N PHE A 622 -9.53 4.04 -17.11
CA PHE A 622 -10.70 4.91 -17.00
C PHE A 622 -11.88 4.24 -17.71
N PRO A 623 -13.12 4.38 -17.23
CA PRO A 623 -14.28 3.86 -17.95
C PRO A 623 -14.22 4.34 -19.40
N CYS A 624 -13.99 3.40 -20.30
CA CYS A 624 -13.98 3.66 -21.72
C CYS A 624 -15.41 4.04 -22.14
N GLY A 625 -15.61 5.30 -22.52
CA GLY A 625 -16.75 5.71 -23.34
C GLY A 625 -17.68 6.75 -22.73
N GLN A 626 -17.33 8.02 -22.85
CA GLN A 626 -18.19 8.99 -23.52
C GLN A 626 -17.29 9.88 -24.37
N LEU A 627 -17.15 9.50 -25.65
CA LEU A 627 -16.83 10.45 -26.70
C LEU A 627 -18.01 11.42 -26.77
N LEU A 628 -17.77 12.70 -26.48
CA LEU A 628 -18.59 13.80 -26.96
C LEU A 628 -17.70 14.75 -27.73
#